data_AF-A0A7W8HN43-F1
#
_entry.id   AF-A0A7W8HN43-F1
#
_cell.length_a   1.000
_cell.length_b   1.000
_cell.length_c   1.000
_cell.angle_alpha   90.00
_cell.angle_beta   90.00
_cell.angle_gamma   90.00
#
_symmetry.space_group_name_H-M   'P 1'
#
loop_
_entity.id
_entity.type
_entity.pdbx_description
1 polymer ?
#
loop_
_entity_poly.entity_id
_entity_poly.type
_entity_poly.pdbx_seq_one_letter_code
_entity_poly.pdbx_strand_id
1 'polypeptide(L)' 'MRTTIRVDDELLADAKEFTGIASTSEVMKEALTALVQREAARRLIALGGSQPDLKAPPRRRWNSDGTFGQDEGTG' A
#
# COMPACT_ATOMS: atom_id res chain seq x y z
N MET A 1 18.47 -12.25 -4.22
CA MET A 1 18.88 -13.35 -3.31
C MET A 1 18.19 -14.63 -3.77
N ARG A 2 18.86 -15.79 -3.73
CA ARG A 2 18.24 -17.09 -4.02
C ARG A 2 18.20 -17.92 -2.74
N THR A 3 17.02 -18.40 -2.38
CA THR A 3 16.77 -19.15 -1.16
C THR A 3 15.93 -20.36 -1.50
N THR A 4 16.22 -21.50 -0.88
CA THR A 4 15.40 -22.71 -0.97
C THR A 4 14.50 -22.79 0.25
N ILE A 5 13.20 -22.93 0.02
CA ILE A 5 12.18 -23.07 1.07
C ILE A 5 11.36 -24.33 0.79
N ARG A 6 10.84 -24.95 1.85
CA ARG A 6 9.83 -26.01 1.72
C ARG A 6 8.45 -25.37 1.84
N VAL A 7 7.57 -25.72 0.92
CA VAL A 7 6.18 -25.26 0.88
C VAL A 7 5.31 -26.50 0.72
N ASP A 8 4.12 -26.45 1.29
CA ASP A 8 3.12 -27.49 1.07
C ASP A 8 2.68 -27.52 -0.42
N ASP A 9 2.66 -28.70 -1.01
CA ASP A 9 2.42 -28.86 -2.45
C ASP A 9 0.96 -28.59 -2.83
N GLU A 10 0.00 -28.92 -1.95
CA GLU A 10 -1.43 -28.65 -2.16
C GLU A 10 -1.67 -27.14 -2.11
N LEU A 11 -1.10 -26.47 -1.10
CA LEU A 11 -1.20 -25.01 -0.99
C LEU A 11 -0.59 -24.28 -2.20
N LEU A 12 0.53 -24.77 -2.72
CA LEU A 12 1.15 -24.20 -3.92
C LEU A 12 0.30 -24.45 -5.16
N ALA A 13 -0.31 -25.63 -5.30
CA ALA A 13 -1.21 -25.95 -6.39
C ALA A 13 -2.44 -25.03 -6.39
N ASP A 14 -3.10 -24.89 -5.24
CA ASP A 14 -4.24 -24.00 -5.04
C ASP A 14 -3.88 -22.56 -5.38
N ALA A 15 -2.74 -22.07 -4.88
CA ALA A 15 -2.29 -20.72 -5.17
C ALA A 15 -2.10 -20.50 -6.68
N LYS A 16 -1.55 -21.47 -7.42
CA LYS A 16 -1.39 -21.39 -8.87
C LYS A 16 -2.72 -21.42 -9.60
N GLU A 17 -3.65 -22.27 -9.16
CA GLU A 17 -4.98 -22.38 -9.74
C GLU A 17 -5.78 -21.09 -9.55
N PHE A 18 -5.84 -20.56 -8.33
CA PHE A 18 -6.63 -19.37 -8.03
C PHE A 18 -6.03 -18.08 -8.58
N THR A 19 -4.69 -17.99 -8.67
CA THR A 19 -4.03 -16.79 -9.21
C THR A 19 -3.79 -16.85 -10.73
N GLY A 20 -3.85 -18.05 -11.32
CA GLY A 20 -3.46 -18.28 -12.72
C GLY A 20 -1.94 -18.19 -12.97
N ILE A 21 -1.12 -18.05 -11.93
CA ILE A 21 0.33 -17.90 -12.05
C ILE A 21 0.97 -19.29 -12.15
N ALA A 22 1.65 -19.59 -13.25
CA ALA A 22 2.30 -20.89 -13.44
C ALA A 22 3.63 -21.02 -12.66
N SER A 23 4.38 -19.92 -12.54
CA SER A 23 5.73 -19.95 -11.98
C SER A 23 5.72 -19.84 -10.45
N THR A 24 6.39 -20.77 -9.78
CA THR A 24 6.48 -20.77 -8.31
C THR A 24 7.16 -19.49 -7.79
N SER A 25 8.15 -18.96 -8.50
CA SER A 25 8.82 -17.71 -8.14
C SER A 25 7.87 -16.51 -8.15
N GLU A 26 6.95 -16.43 -9.11
CA GLU A 26 5.97 -15.35 -9.17
C GLU A 26 4.91 -15.52 -8.08
N VAL A 27 4.43 -16.75 -7.83
CA VAL A 27 3.52 -17.02 -6.70
C VAL A 27 4.16 -16.56 -5.38
N MET A 28 5.43 -16.89 -5.16
CA MET A 28 6.15 -16.47 -3.94
C MET A 28 6.30 -14.94 -3.85
N LYS A 29 6.60 -14.27 -4.96
CA LYS A 29 6.70 -12.81 -5.01
C LYS A 29 5.36 -12.16 -4.68
N GLU A 30 4.28 -12.67 -5.26
CA GLU A 30 2.93 -12.14 -5.05
C GLU A 30 2.47 -12.39 -3.61
N ALA A 31 2.67 -13.60 -3.09
CA ALA A 31 2.32 -13.95 -1.71
C ALA A 31 3.01 -13.03 -0.68
N LEU A 32 4.31 -12.76 -0.87
CA LEU A 32 5.05 -11.84 0.00
C LEU A 32 4.56 -10.40 -0.13
N THR A 33 4.25 -9.96 -1.36
CA THR A 33 3.73 -8.62 -1.62
C THR A 33 2.36 -8.44 -0.96
N ALA A 34 1.45 -9.40 -1.13
CA ALA A 34 0.13 -9.42 -0.52
C ALA A 34 0.21 -9.43 1.02
N LEU A 35 1.15 -10.17 1.61
CA LEU A 35 1.38 -10.17 3.05
C LEU A 35 1.79 -8.78 3.55
N VAL A 36 2.74 -8.13 2.88
CA VAL A 36 3.18 -6.77 3.24
C VAL A 36 2.01 -5.79 3.14
N GLN A 37 1.24 -5.83 2.05
CA GLN A 37 0.07 -4.98 1.86
C GLN A 37 -0.96 -5.17 2.97
N ARG A 38 -1.26 -6.43 3.33
CA ARG A 38 -2.22 -6.76 4.40
C ARG A 38 -1.78 -6.20 5.74
N GLU A 39 -0.52 -6.37 6.12
CA GLU A 39 -0.02 -5.88 7.41
C GLU A 39 0.14 -4.35 7.43
N ALA A 40 0.51 -3.74 6.29
CA ALA A 40 0.50 -2.29 6.14
C ALA A 40 -0.93 -1.74 6.30
N ALA A 41 -1.93 -2.36 5.68
CA ALA A 41 -3.33 -1.99 5.84
C ALA A 41 -3.79 -2.11 7.30
N ARG A 42 -3.46 -3.21 8.01
CA ARG A 42 -3.76 -3.35 9.45
C ARG A 42 -3.17 -2.21 10.27
N ARG A 43 -1.89 -1.86 10.02
CA ARG A 43 -1.22 -0.75 10.72
C ARG A 43 -1.86 0.59 10.39
N LEU A 44 -2.21 0.84 9.13
CA LEU A 44 -2.88 2.07 8.70
C LEU A 44 -4.28 2.20 9.32
N ILE A 45 -5.06 1.11 9.43
CA ILE A 45 -6.34 1.10 10.13
C ILE A 45 -6.14 1.47 11.60
N ALA A 46 -5.10 0.94 12.26
CA ALA A 46 -4.79 1.31 13.64
C ALA A 46 -4.41 2.80 13.80
N LEU A 47 -3.76 3.40 12.79
CA LEU A 47 -3.39 4.82 12.76
C LEU A 47 -4.60 5.72 12.41
N GLY A 48 -5.42 5.35 11.43
CA GLY A 48 -6.57 6.11 10.93
C GLY A 48 -7.89 5.87 11.67
N GLY A 49 -7.93 4.93 12.62
CA GLY A 49 -8.98 4.84 13.64
C GLY A 49 -8.64 5.61 14.92
N SER A 50 -7.42 6.15 15.05
CA SER A 50 -6.98 6.87 16.26
C SER A 50 -7.30 8.37 16.24
N GLN A 51 -7.54 8.95 15.06
CA GLN A 51 -7.95 10.35 14.90
C GLN A 51 -9.19 10.46 14.00
N PRO A 52 -10.37 9.97 14.45
CA PRO A 52 -11.62 10.02 13.68
C PRO A 52 -12.07 11.46 13.36
N ASP A 53 -11.69 12.43 14.21
CA ASP A 53 -12.02 13.84 14.04
C ASP A 53 -10.91 14.64 13.33
N LEU A 54 -9.96 13.98 12.67
CA LEU A 54 -8.89 14.64 11.96
C LEU A 54 -9.45 15.54 10.85
N LYS A 55 -9.39 16.86 11.07
CA LYS A 55 -9.72 17.85 10.02
C LYS A 55 -8.59 17.89 9.01
N ALA A 56 -8.92 17.61 7.75
CA ALA A 56 -7.97 17.77 6.65
C ALA A 56 -7.42 19.21 6.64
N PRO A 57 -6.10 19.42 6.51
CA PRO A 57 -5.54 20.76 6.39
C PRO A 57 -6.11 21.46 5.14
N PRO A 58 -6.20 22.81 5.13
CA PRO A 58 -6.71 23.55 3.99
C PRO A 58 -6.00 23.15 2.70
N ARG A 59 -6.76 22.90 1.63
CA ARG A 59 -6.18 22.52 0.34
C ARG A 59 -5.36 23.69 -0.20
N ARG A 60 -4.06 23.49 -0.31
CA ARG A 60 -3.13 24.47 -0.88
C ARG A 60 -3.43 24.62 -2.37
N ARG A 61 -3.97 25.78 -2.78
CA ARG A 61 -4.23 26.10 -4.19
C ARG A 61 -2.93 26.59 -4.83
N TRP A 62 -2.70 26.14 -6.07
CA TRP A 62 -1.65 26.67 -6.92
C TRP A 62 -2.21 27.94 -7.59
N ASN A 63 -1.44 29.02 -7.58
CA ASN A 63 -1.85 30.24 -8.29
C ASN A 63 -1.78 29.99 -9.80
N SER A 64 -2.64 30.65 -10.58
CA SER A 64 -2.66 30.47 -12.04
C SER A 64 -1.36 30.87 -12.74
N ASP A 65 -0.48 31.58 -12.05
CA ASP A 65 0.82 32.07 -12.53
C ASP A 65 2.00 31.14 -12.23
N GLY A 66 1.76 29.94 -11.69
CA GLY A 66 2.85 29.01 -11.39
C GLY A 66 3.41 29.15 -9.97
N THR A 67 2.96 30.13 -9.19
CA THR A 67 3.57 30.47 -7.91
C THR A 67 2.86 29.80 -6.72
N PHE A 68 3.62 29.62 -5.64
CA PHE A 68 3.06 29.20 -4.37
C PHE A 68 2.63 30.45 -3.57
N GLY A 69 1.37 30.44 -3.08
CA GLY A 69 0.74 31.60 -2.46
C GLY A 69 1.52 32.25 -1.31
N GLN A 70 1.82 33.53 -1.47
CA GLN A 70 1.88 34.49 -0.38
C GLN A 70 0.59 35.30 -0.41
N ASP A 71 -0.31 35.10 0.55
CA ASP A 71 -1.33 36.09 0.87
C ASP A 71 -0.64 37.19 1.70
N GLU A 72 0.05 38.13 1.05
CA GLU A 72 0.42 39.39 1.68
C GLU A 72 -0.82 40.29 1.72
N GLY A 73 -1.55 40.24 2.83
CA GLY A 73 -2.78 41.00 3.01
C GLY A 73 -3.12 41.24 4.47
N THR A 74 -2.15 41.66 5.28
CA THR A 74 -2.46 42.38 6.53
C THR A 74 -2.86 43.80 6.14
N GLY A 75 -4.16 44.08 6.19
CA GLY A 75 -4.75 45.42 6.18
C GLY A 75 -5.58 45.63 7.43
#